data_AF-A0A126Z5C4-F1
#
_entry.id   AF-A0A126Z5C4-F1
#
_cell.length_a   1.000
_cell.length_b   1.000
_cell.length_c   1.000
_cell.angle_alpha   90.00
_cell.angle_beta   90.00
_cell.angle_gamma   90.00
#
_symmetry.space_group_name_H-M   'P 1'
#
loop_
_entity.id
_entity.type
_entity.pdbx_description
1 polymer ?
#
loop_
_entity_poly.entity_id
_entity_poly.type
_entity_poly.pdbx_seq_one_letter_code
_entity_poly.pdbx_strand_id
1 'polypeptide(L)'
;MRFVGVDLAWGEGTAAKPANETGLCVIDEHGTVQGAGWARGIEAVADWILTAVGESRAIVAVDAPLVVPNATGMREGEKQVGRAYGRWKVSANATNQALKWLGGVTLRDRLEEAGAVVVSGRHDPAAQRPRVSLVECYPYTTLVGMNELGYDDERPRYKRLPRGVPPVEARAARAIATDDLIARLARLDTADPPLRLASHPVTAELLTSPTPLAGPAHKHREDLIDAALCAWTAAILHRHGEARVQLLGLDSPIDAQDATGRPAVIVAPARPSQRLPRPGPAG
;
A
#
# COMPACT_ATOMS: atom_id res chain seq x y z
N MET A 1 16.74 -9.73 1.43
CA MET A 1 16.10 -8.40 1.73
C MET A 1 14.71 -8.61 2.31
N ARG A 2 14.12 -7.64 3.04
CA ARG A 2 12.72 -7.73 3.53
C ARG A 2 11.81 -6.69 2.88
N PHE A 3 10.59 -7.07 2.56
CA PHE A 3 9.56 -6.17 2.05
C PHE A 3 8.37 -6.21 2.99
N VAL A 4 8.09 -5.08 3.63
CA VAL A 4 7.00 -4.96 4.59
C VAL A 4 5.86 -4.18 3.95
N GLY A 5 4.65 -4.68 4.11
CA GLY A 5 3.43 -4.02 3.70
C GLY A 5 2.53 -3.71 4.88
N VAL A 6 1.94 -2.52 4.85
CA VAL A 6 1.11 -1.98 5.93
C VAL A 6 -0.20 -1.47 5.34
N ASP A 7 -1.34 -2.10 5.65
CA ASP A 7 -2.67 -1.48 5.44
C ASP A 7 -3.03 -0.69 6.69
N LEU A 8 -2.60 0.58 6.72
CA LEU A 8 -2.62 1.38 7.92
C LEU A 8 -4.04 1.86 8.24
N ALA A 9 -4.46 1.69 9.49
CA ALA A 9 -5.58 2.49 10.01
C ALA A 9 -5.13 3.94 10.22
N TRP A 10 -5.67 4.88 9.44
CA TRP A 10 -5.25 6.28 9.50
C TRP A 10 -5.61 7.00 10.81
N GLY A 11 -6.60 6.48 11.53
CA GLY A 11 -7.06 7.04 12.81
C GLY A 11 -6.34 6.40 13.99
N GLU A 12 -5.67 7.24 14.78
CA GLU A 12 -4.86 6.82 15.94
C GLU A 12 -5.69 6.41 17.17
N GLY A 13 -7.01 6.59 17.10
CA GLY A 13 -7.91 6.39 18.23
C GLY A 13 -7.89 7.55 19.22
N THR A 14 -8.67 7.39 20.29
CA THR A 14 -8.76 8.30 21.44
C THR A 14 -8.92 7.46 22.70
N ALA A 15 -8.85 8.08 23.88
CA ALA A 15 -9.11 7.39 25.15
C ALA A 15 -10.50 6.71 25.19
N ALA A 16 -11.49 7.25 24.45
CA ALA A 16 -12.85 6.72 24.39
C ALA A 16 -13.09 5.73 23.24
N LYS A 17 -12.22 5.72 22.22
CA LYS A 17 -12.38 4.87 21.04
C LYS A 17 -11.01 4.35 20.59
N PRO A 18 -10.72 3.05 20.73
CA PRO A 18 -9.42 2.51 20.35
C PRO A 18 -9.16 2.70 18.86
N ALA A 19 -7.86 2.70 18.51
CA ALA A 19 -7.43 2.68 17.13
C ALA A 19 -8.06 1.48 16.39
N ASN A 20 -8.34 1.68 15.11
CA ASN A 20 -8.69 0.57 14.25
C ASN A 20 -7.47 -0.34 14.06
N GLU A 21 -7.75 -1.54 13.57
CA GLU A 21 -6.73 -2.51 13.26
C GLU A 21 -5.93 -2.13 12.01
N THR A 22 -4.66 -2.49 11.99
CA THR A 22 -3.75 -2.34 10.86
C THR A 22 -3.28 -3.72 10.45
N GLY A 23 -3.42 -4.04 9.17
CA GLY A 23 -2.90 -5.28 8.59
C GLY A 23 -1.41 -5.16 8.31
N LEU A 24 -0.67 -6.24 8.58
CA LEU A 24 0.78 -6.27 8.47
C LEU A 24 1.24 -7.56 7.80
N CYS A 25 2.16 -7.44 6.84
CA CYS A 25 2.76 -8.57 6.14
C CYS A 25 4.23 -8.27 5.81
N VAL A 26 5.11 -9.24 6.01
CA VAL A 26 6.51 -9.16 5.58
C VAL A 26 6.85 -10.36 4.71
N ILE A 27 7.43 -10.10 3.54
CA ILE A 27 7.93 -11.12 2.60
C ILE A 27 9.43 -10.96 2.36
N ASP A 28 10.09 -12.04 1.96
CA ASP A 28 11.45 -12.02 1.45
C ASP A 28 11.51 -11.82 -0.08
N GLU A 29 12.72 -11.86 -0.65
CA GLU A 29 12.97 -11.72 -2.09
C GLU A 29 12.47 -12.87 -2.97
N HIS A 30 12.13 -14.00 -2.35
CA HIS A 30 11.53 -15.16 -2.99
C HIS A 30 10.01 -15.18 -2.80
N GLY A 31 9.42 -14.10 -2.30
CA GLY A 31 7.98 -13.97 -2.08
C GLY A 31 7.45 -14.79 -0.91
N THR A 32 8.33 -15.39 -0.11
CA THR A 32 7.95 -16.19 1.06
C THR A 32 7.53 -15.23 2.17
N VAL A 33 6.32 -15.41 2.69
CA VAL A 33 5.82 -14.67 3.85
C VAL A 33 6.60 -15.10 5.09
N GLN A 34 7.34 -14.15 5.67
CA GLN A 34 8.16 -14.32 6.87
C GLN A 34 7.38 -14.01 8.16
N GLY A 35 6.29 -13.26 8.05
CA GLY A 35 5.43 -12.87 9.15
C GLY A 35 4.21 -12.12 8.64
N ALA A 36 3.07 -12.34 9.28
CA ALA A 36 1.82 -11.69 8.94
C ALA A 36 0.91 -11.61 10.17
N GLY A 37 0.12 -10.56 10.26
CA GLY A 37 -0.81 -10.38 11.38
C GLY A 37 -1.40 -8.98 11.41
N TRP A 38 -1.77 -8.55 12.61
CA TRP A 38 -2.43 -7.28 12.84
C TRP A 38 -1.91 -6.60 14.11
N ALA A 39 -1.97 -5.27 14.13
CA ALA A 39 -1.70 -4.46 15.32
C ALA A 39 -2.68 -3.30 15.42
N ARG A 40 -2.80 -2.70 16.61
CA ARG A 40 -3.67 -1.55 16.87
C ARG A 40 -2.86 -0.42 17.50
N GLY A 41 -2.91 0.75 16.87
CA GLY A 41 -2.18 1.94 17.31
C GLY A 41 -0.77 2.00 16.70
N ILE A 42 -0.26 3.24 16.55
CA ILE A 42 0.98 3.52 15.83
C ILE A 42 2.20 2.86 16.48
N GLU A 43 2.30 2.90 17.81
CA GLU A 43 3.41 2.28 18.54
C GLU A 43 3.48 0.77 18.30
N ALA A 44 2.37 0.06 18.45
CA ALA A 44 2.33 -1.39 18.23
C ALA A 44 2.64 -1.75 16.77
N VAL A 45 2.20 -0.93 15.81
CA VAL A 45 2.54 -1.09 14.38
C VAL A 45 4.04 -0.87 14.16
N ALA A 46 4.62 0.19 14.71
CA ALA A 46 6.05 0.48 14.58
C ALA A 46 6.91 -0.64 15.19
N ASP A 47 6.58 -1.09 16.40
CA ASP A 47 7.28 -2.18 17.08
C ASP A 47 7.20 -3.50 16.29
N TRP A 48 6.04 -3.80 15.71
CA TRP A 48 5.89 -4.96 14.84
C TRP A 48 6.79 -4.85 13.61
N ILE A 49 6.82 -3.69 12.94
CA ILE A 49 7.66 -3.45 11.76
C ILE A 49 9.14 -3.58 12.12
N LEU A 50 9.59 -2.94 13.20
CA LEU A 50 10.99 -2.97 13.63
C LEU A 50 11.43 -4.39 13.99
N THR A 51 10.57 -5.15 14.67
CA THR A 51 10.81 -6.58 14.98
C THR A 51 10.90 -7.42 13.71
N ALA A 52 9.95 -7.25 12.79
CA ALA A 52 9.91 -7.97 11.52
C ALA A 52 11.13 -7.64 10.64
N VAL A 53 11.60 -6.39 10.64
CA VAL A 53 12.75 -5.94 9.87
C VAL A 53 14.07 -6.39 10.50
N GLY A 54 14.18 -6.39 11.83
CA GLY A 54 15.40 -6.74 12.56
C GLY A 54 16.64 -6.03 11.99
N GLU A 55 17.70 -6.80 11.73
CA GLU A 55 18.95 -6.28 11.14
C GLU A 55 18.95 -6.25 9.61
N SER A 56 17.89 -6.73 8.96
CA SER A 56 17.84 -6.82 7.50
C SER A 56 17.66 -5.44 6.86
N ARG A 57 18.16 -5.29 5.64
CA ARG A 57 17.70 -4.20 4.76
C ARG A 57 16.23 -4.41 4.41
N ALA A 58 15.45 -3.33 4.41
CA ALA A 58 14.02 -3.39 4.16
C ALA A 58 13.46 -2.21 3.35
N ILE A 59 12.38 -2.48 2.62
CA ILE A 59 11.46 -1.45 2.12
C ILE A 59 10.11 -1.68 2.79
N VAL A 60 9.58 -0.66 3.44
CA VAL A 60 8.26 -0.64 4.07
C VAL A 60 7.33 0.18 3.19
N ALA A 61 6.37 -0.47 2.56
CA ALA A 61 5.31 0.15 1.77
C ALA A 61 4.05 0.32 2.62
N VAL A 62 3.58 1.56 2.74
CA VAL A 62 2.47 1.93 3.63
C VAL A 62 1.29 2.43 2.80
N ASP A 63 0.09 1.87 3.01
CA ASP A 63 -1.19 2.40 2.48
C ASP A 63 -1.67 3.59 3.32
N ALA A 64 -0.84 4.63 3.36
CA ALA A 64 -1.18 5.91 3.94
C ALA A 64 -0.21 6.99 3.45
N PRO A 65 -0.67 8.26 3.40
CA PRO A 65 0.18 9.42 3.18
C PRO A 65 1.33 9.46 4.18
N LEU A 66 2.56 9.32 3.67
CA LEU A 66 3.76 9.45 4.51
C LEU A 66 4.25 10.89 4.54
N VAL A 67 4.02 11.70 3.51
CA VAL A 67 4.43 13.10 3.47
C VAL A 67 3.29 13.95 2.92
N VAL A 68 2.89 14.96 3.70
CA VAL A 68 1.71 15.80 3.44
C VAL A 68 2.12 17.28 3.54
N PRO A 69 2.74 17.83 2.48
CA PRO A 69 3.32 19.18 2.54
C PRO A 69 2.26 20.28 2.33
N ASN A 70 1.12 19.94 1.73
CA ASN A 70 0.06 20.89 1.40
C ASN A 70 -0.84 21.19 2.59
N ALA A 71 -1.10 22.48 2.83
CA ALA A 71 -2.02 22.94 3.87
C ALA A 71 -3.48 22.52 3.61
N THR A 72 -3.91 22.61 2.35
CA THR A 72 -5.28 22.26 1.91
C THR A 72 -5.25 21.58 0.53
N GLY A 73 -6.42 21.13 0.05
CA GLY A 73 -6.55 20.55 -1.29
C GLY A 73 -6.02 19.12 -1.38
N MET A 74 -5.54 18.77 -2.58
CA MET A 74 -5.10 17.43 -2.96
C MET A 74 -3.67 17.49 -3.50
N ARG A 75 -2.81 16.56 -3.05
CA ARG A 75 -1.41 16.45 -3.48
C ARG A 75 -1.32 16.09 -4.95
N GLU A 76 -0.21 16.46 -5.59
CA GLU A 76 -0.04 16.15 -7.01
C GLU A 76 0.00 14.64 -7.28
N GLY A 77 0.62 13.84 -6.41
CA GLY A 77 0.60 12.38 -6.52
C GLY A 77 -0.82 11.80 -6.53
N GLU A 78 -1.72 12.34 -5.70
CA GLU A 78 -3.13 11.90 -5.60
C GLU A 78 -3.92 12.26 -6.87
N LYS A 79 -3.70 13.47 -7.42
CA LYS A 79 -4.27 13.88 -8.71
C LYS A 79 -3.79 12.97 -9.84
N GLN A 80 -2.49 12.64 -9.83
CA GLN A 80 -1.87 11.75 -10.80
C GLN A 80 -2.46 10.34 -10.74
N VAL A 81 -2.80 9.81 -9.56
CA VAL A 81 -3.54 8.55 -9.44
C VAL A 81 -4.86 8.62 -10.23
N GLY A 82 -5.64 9.69 -10.04
CA GLY A 82 -6.90 9.87 -10.77
C GLY A 82 -6.73 9.92 -12.29
N ARG A 83 -5.69 10.62 -12.78
CA ARG A 83 -5.40 10.73 -14.21
C ARG A 83 -4.92 9.40 -14.82
N ALA A 84 -4.06 8.68 -14.12
CA ALA A 84 -3.45 7.44 -14.61
C ALA A 84 -4.37 6.23 -14.52
N TYR A 85 -5.16 6.12 -13.45
CA TYR A 85 -5.92 4.90 -13.12
C TYR A 85 -7.44 5.10 -13.10
N GLY A 86 -7.94 6.31 -13.36
CA GLY A 86 -9.37 6.65 -13.30
C GLY A 86 -10.25 5.78 -14.22
N ARG A 87 -9.72 5.35 -15.38
CA ARG A 87 -10.40 4.40 -16.29
C ARG A 87 -10.81 3.11 -15.58
N TRP A 88 -9.99 2.62 -14.63
CA TRP A 88 -10.25 1.41 -13.84
C TRP A 88 -11.00 1.69 -12.53
N LYS A 89 -11.59 2.89 -12.40
CA LYS A 89 -12.33 3.38 -11.21
C LYS A 89 -11.47 3.52 -9.97
N VAL A 90 -10.18 3.80 -10.14
CA VAL A 90 -9.21 4.05 -9.07
C VAL A 90 -8.91 5.54 -8.96
N SER A 91 -9.06 6.08 -7.75
CA SER A 91 -8.75 7.48 -7.42
C SER A 91 -8.37 7.58 -5.95
N ALA A 92 -7.31 8.31 -5.63
CA ALA A 92 -6.92 8.57 -4.24
C ALA A 92 -7.84 9.62 -3.59
N ASN A 93 -7.99 9.55 -2.27
CA ASN A 93 -8.61 10.64 -1.51
C ASN A 93 -7.62 11.80 -1.40
N ALA A 94 -8.14 13.02 -1.26
CA ALA A 94 -7.32 14.18 -0.97
C ALA A 94 -6.76 14.09 0.45
N THR A 95 -5.46 14.29 0.60
CA THR A 95 -4.79 14.44 1.91
C THR A 95 -4.14 15.81 2.00
N ASN A 96 -4.29 16.44 3.15
CA ASN A 96 -3.70 17.74 3.47
C ASN A 96 -3.58 17.88 5.00
N GLN A 97 -2.83 18.88 5.45
CA GLN A 97 -2.58 19.13 6.86
C GLN A 97 -3.82 19.55 7.66
N ALA A 98 -4.92 19.95 7.02
CA ALA A 98 -6.17 20.24 7.71
C ALA A 98 -6.95 18.98 8.14
N LEU A 99 -6.52 17.79 7.72
CA LEU A 99 -7.09 16.53 8.21
C LEU A 99 -6.69 16.27 9.67
N LYS A 100 -7.67 15.80 10.45
CA LYS A 100 -7.48 15.51 11.89
C LYS A 100 -6.71 14.22 12.18
N TRP A 101 -6.46 13.40 11.18
CA TRP A 101 -5.89 12.06 11.33
C TRP A 101 -4.90 11.83 10.19
N LEU A 102 -3.62 11.84 10.55
CA LEU A 102 -2.47 11.65 9.67
C LEU A 102 -1.62 10.49 10.18
N GLY A 103 -2.24 9.34 10.51
CA GLY A 103 -1.52 8.20 11.11
C GLY A 103 -0.30 7.73 10.31
N GLY A 104 -0.28 7.91 8.98
CA GLY A 104 0.91 7.63 8.15
C GLY A 104 2.09 8.57 8.43
N VAL A 105 1.83 9.84 8.71
CA VAL A 105 2.83 10.84 9.15
C VAL A 105 3.36 10.47 10.54
N THR A 106 2.47 10.11 11.47
CA THR A 106 2.85 9.71 12.84
C THR A 106 3.67 8.42 12.83
N LEU A 107 3.27 7.42 12.03
CA LEU A 107 4.04 6.17 11.85
C LEU A 107 5.41 6.44 11.23
N ARG A 108 5.47 7.31 10.22
CA ARG A 108 6.75 7.74 9.62
C ARG A 108 7.67 8.29 10.69
N ASP A 109 7.22 9.28 11.48
CA ASP A 109 8.06 9.93 12.49
C ASP A 109 8.64 8.91 13.47
N ARG A 110 7.80 7.99 13.95
CA ARG A 110 8.23 6.93 14.87
C ARG A 110 9.26 5.96 14.25
N LEU A 111 9.16 5.67 12.96
CA LEU A 111 10.12 4.82 12.24
C LEU A 111 11.41 5.59 11.88
N GLU A 112 11.33 6.89 11.62
CA GLU A 112 12.48 7.76 11.37
C GLU A 112 13.33 7.93 12.65
N GLU A 113 12.72 7.97 13.83
CA GLU A 113 13.43 7.89 15.12
C GLU A 113 14.28 6.60 15.25
N ALA A 114 13.87 5.52 14.59
CA ALA A 114 14.62 4.26 14.53
C ALA A 114 15.59 4.17 13.32
N GLY A 115 15.76 5.27 12.58
CA GLY A 115 16.68 5.40 11.46
C GLY A 115 16.12 4.92 10.10
N ALA A 116 14.81 4.76 9.97
CA ALA A 116 14.18 4.62 8.65
C ALA A 116 14.21 5.96 7.90
N VAL A 117 14.08 5.92 6.56
CA VAL A 117 14.12 7.12 5.72
C VAL A 117 13.03 7.04 4.66
N VAL A 118 12.21 8.09 4.53
CA VAL A 118 11.28 8.23 3.40
C VAL A 118 12.07 8.44 2.11
N VAL A 119 11.80 7.59 1.11
CA VAL A 119 12.43 7.68 -0.20
C VAL A 119 11.39 7.81 -1.29
N SER A 120 11.77 8.40 -2.42
CA SER A 120 10.89 8.53 -3.58
C SER A 120 10.63 7.20 -4.30
N GLY A 121 11.44 6.17 -4.03
CA GLY A 121 11.49 4.94 -4.80
C GLY A 121 12.32 5.04 -6.09
N ARG A 122 12.79 6.23 -6.48
CA ARG A 122 13.73 6.36 -7.61
C ARG A 122 15.06 5.73 -7.21
N HIS A 123 15.59 4.86 -8.05
CA HIS A 123 16.94 4.38 -7.84
C HIS A 123 17.93 5.50 -8.21
N ASP A 124 18.64 6.01 -7.20
CA ASP A 124 19.78 6.90 -7.38
C ASP A 124 21.08 6.13 -7.07
N PRO A 125 21.97 5.92 -8.07
CA PRO A 125 23.26 5.28 -7.86
C PRO A 125 24.20 6.06 -6.93
N ALA A 126 24.05 7.39 -6.84
CA ALA A 126 24.88 8.25 -6.01
C ALA A 126 24.38 8.36 -4.57
N ALA A 127 23.12 8.01 -4.31
CA ALA A 127 22.55 8.06 -2.97
C ALA A 127 22.98 6.86 -2.11
N GLN A 128 23.37 7.14 -0.86
CA GLN A 128 23.53 6.09 0.13
C GLN A 128 22.17 5.41 0.39
N ARG A 129 22.12 4.09 0.24
CA ARG A 129 20.88 3.34 0.49
C ARG A 129 20.68 3.14 1.99
N PRO A 130 19.60 3.68 2.59
CA PRO A 130 19.31 3.47 3.99
C PRO A 130 19.10 1.98 4.27
N ARG A 131 19.23 1.56 5.53
CA ARG A 131 18.89 0.18 5.93
C ARG A 131 17.40 -0.07 5.71
N VAL A 132 16.56 0.88 6.14
CA VAL A 132 15.10 0.81 6.04
C VAL A 132 14.60 2.01 5.23
N SER A 133 14.00 1.72 4.08
CA SER A 133 13.32 2.71 3.25
C SER A 133 11.82 2.68 3.51
N LEU A 134 11.20 3.85 3.64
CA LEU A 134 9.75 4.01 3.69
C LEU A 134 9.26 4.53 2.34
N VAL A 135 8.19 3.92 1.81
CA VAL A 135 7.49 4.39 0.61
C VAL A 135 5.99 4.42 0.85
N GLU A 136 5.34 5.46 0.35
CA GLU A 136 3.88 5.49 0.28
C GLU A 136 3.44 4.68 -0.94
N CYS A 137 2.42 3.86 -0.76
CA CYS A 137 1.80 3.10 -1.84
C CYS A 137 0.28 3.21 -1.74
N TYR A 138 -0.40 2.78 -2.80
CA TYR A 138 -1.85 2.73 -2.82
C TYR A 138 -2.28 1.41 -3.47
N PRO A 139 -2.71 0.38 -2.69
CA PRO A 139 -2.94 -0.99 -3.17
C PRO A 139 -3.85 -1.10 -4.39
N TYR A 140 -4.80 -0.17 -4.55
CA TYR A 140 -5.63 -0.12 -5.76
C TYR A 140 -4.84 0.10 -7.04
N THR A 141 -3.72 0.85 -7.00
CA THR A 141 -2.82 0.98 -8.15
C THR A 141 -2.11 -0.34 -8.45
N THR A 142 -1.74 -1.11 -7.42
CA THR A 142 -1.20 -2.48 -7.59
C THR A 142 -2.20 -3.41 -8.26
N LEU A 143 -3.45 -3.40 -7.78
CA LEU A 143 -4.53 -4.24 -8.30
C LEU A 143 -4.73 -4.08 -9.80
N VAL A 144 -4.83 -2.83 -10.29
CA VAL A 144 -5.09 -2.56 -11.72
C VAL A 144 -3.80 -2.37 -12.53
N GLY A 145 -2.67 -2.16 -11.86
CA GLY A 145 -1.37 -1.86 -12.46
C GLY A 145 -0.55 -3.10 -12.82
N MET A 146 -0.88 -4.24 -12.25
CA MET A 146 -0.24 -5.52 -12.53
C MET A 146 -1.12 -6.34 -13.48
N ASN A 147 -0.53 -6.83 -14.58
CA ASN A 147 -1.26 -7.66 -15.55
C ASN A 147 -1.62 -9.02 -14.94
N GLU A 148 -0.79 -9.52 -14.03
CA GLU A 148 -0.94 -10.81 -13.33
C GLU A 148 -2.28 -10.92 -12.57
N LEU A 149 -2.83 -9.78 -12.13
CA LEU A 149 -4.09 -9.73 -11.40
C LEU A 149 -5.32 -9.66 -12.31
N GLY A 150 -5.14 -9.37 -13.61
CA GLY A 150 -6.19 -9.46 -14.63
C GLY A 150 -7.40 -8.53 -14.41
N TYR A 151 -7.18 -7.35 -13.84
CA TYR A 151 -8.21 -6.30 -13.70
C TYR A 151 -8.12 -5.30 -14.86
N ASP A 152 -8.46 -5.78 -16.06
CA ASP A 152 -8.29 -5.03 -17.31
C ASP A 152 -9.37 -3.95 -17.52
N ASP A 153 -10.54 -4.13 -16.90
CA ASP A 153 -11.69 -3.23 -17.04
C ASP A 153 -11.87 -2.31 -15.83
N GLU A 154 -11.96 -2.88 -14.62
CA GLU A 154 -12.12 -2.14 -13.37
C GLU A 154 -11.48 -2.87 -12.18
N ARG A 155 -11.18 -2.10 -11.12
CA ARG A 155 -10.75 -2.63 -9.83
C ARG A 155 -11.79 -3.58 -9.20
N PRO A 156 -11.37 -4.53 -8.34
CA PRO A 156 -12.31 -5.35 -7.59
C PRO A 156 -13.14 -4.54 -6.59
N ARG A 157 -14.34 -5.05 -6.29
CA ARG A 157 -15.31 -4.45 -5.36
C ARG A 157 -15.30 -5.14 -4.00
N TYR A 158 -14.11 -5.35 -3.44
CA TYR A 158 -13.89 -6.07 -2.19
C TYR A 158 -14.02 -5.19 -0.94
N LYS A 159 -13.72 -3.88 -0.99
CA LYS A 159 -13.79 -3.01 0.21
C LYS A 159 -15.20 -2.52 0.56
N ARG A 160 -15.86 -1.85 -0.40
CA ARG A 160 -17.12 -1.12 -0.16
C ARG A 160 -18.32 -1.93 -0.62
N LEU A 161 -19.40 -1.88 0.16
CA LEU A 161 -20.68 -2.48 -0.23
C LEU A 161 -21.22 -1.79 -1.50
N PRO A 162 -21.73 -2.56 -2.48
CA PRO A 162 -22.49 -2.01 -3.60
C PRO A 162 -23.65 -1.13 -3.12
N ARG A 163 -23.86 0.00 -3.80
CA ARG A 163 -24.99 0.91 -3.53
C ARG A 163 -26.22 0.46 -4.31
N GLY A 164 -27.41 0.70 -3.76
CA GLY A 164 -28.68 0.37 -4.42
C GLY A 164 -29.03 -1.13 -4.41
N VAL A 165 -28.27 -1.93 -3.66
CA VAL A 165 -28.46 -3.38 -3.50
C VAL A 165 -28.86 -3.66 -2.04
N PRO A 166 -29.78 -4.60 -1.76
CA PRO A 166 -30.12 -5.01 -0.40
C PRO A 166 -28.87 -5.37 0.43
N PRO A 167 -28.79 -4.99 1.72
CA PRO A 167 -27.57 -5.17 2.51
C PRO A 167 -27.04 -6.61 2.62
N VAL A 168 -27.90 -7.61 2.56
CA VAL A 168 -27.50 -9.03 2.58
C VAL A 168 -26.81 -9.40 1.27
N GLU A 169 -27.44 -9.10 0.14
CA GLU A 169 -26.87 -9.32 -1.21
C GLU A 169 -25.59 -8.52 -1.41
N ALA A 170 -25.54 -7.27 -0.94
CA ALA A 170 -24.36 -6.42 -1.03
C ALA A 170 -23.16 -7.02 -0.27
N ARG A 171 -23.39 -7.64 0.91
CA ARG A 171 -22.33 -8.33 1.67
C ARG A 171 -21.88 -9.60 0.98
N ALA A 172 -22.81 -10.38 0.42
CA ALA A 172 -22.49 -11.58 -0.34
C ALA A 172 -21.67 -11.25 -1.60
N ALA A 173 -22.10 -10.28 -2.40
CA ALA A 173 -21.39 -9.83 -3.59
C ALA A 173 -19.97 -9.30 -3.26
N ARG A 174 -19.83 -8.59 -2.14
CA ARG A 174 -18.52 -8.13 -1.67
C ARG A 174 -17.62 -9.31 -1.29
N ALA A 175 -18.13 -10.30 -0.54
CA ALA A 175 -17.36 -11.49 -0.18
C ALA A 175 -16.92 -12.30 -1.41
N ILE A 176 -17.78 -12.46 -2.40
CA ILE A 176 -17.44 -13.10 -3.69
C ILE A 176 -16.30 -12.33 -4.39
N ALA A 177 -16.37 -11.00 -4.44
CA ALA A 177 -15.31 -10.19 -5.03
C ALA A 177 -13.98 -10.30 -4.25
N THR A 178 -14.04 -10.44 -2.92
CA THR A 178 -12.85 -10.68 -2.10
C THR A 178 -12.25 -12.07 -2.36
N ASP A 179 -13.07 -13.12 -2.45
CA ASP A 179 -12.60 -14.48 -2.75
C ASP A 179 -12.03 -14.59 -4.17
N ASP A 180 -12.61 -13.91 -5.16
CA ASP A 180 -12.02 -13.79 -6.51
C ASP A 180 -10.65 -13.09 -6.47
N LEU A 181 -10.51 -12.00 -5.70
CA LEU A 181 -9.23 -11.34 -5.50
C LEU A 181 -8.19 -12.30 -4.88
N ILE A 182 -8.56 -13.06 -3.85
CA ILE A 182 -7.65 -14.02 -3.21
C ILE A 182 -7.23 -15.11 -4.20
N ALA A 183 -8.17 -15.63 -5.01
CA ALA A 183 -7.85 -16.62 -6.04
C ALA A 183 -6.89 -16.06 -7.11
N ARG A 184 -6.94 -14.75 -7.40
CA ARG A 184 -5.97 -14.06 -8.26
C ARG A 184 -4.61 -13.93 -7.59
N LEU A 185 -4.58 -13.55 -6.31
CA LEU A 185 -3.35 -13.45 -5.53
C LEU A 185 -2.64 -14.80 -5.37
N ALA A 186 -3.38 -15.90 -5.27
CA ALA A 186 -2.83 -17.25 -5.17
C ALA A 186 -1.94 -17.61 -6.38
N ARG A 187 -2.23 -17.06 -7.57
CA ARG A 187 -1.45 -17.28 -8.81
C ARG A 187 -0.18 -16.44 -8.90
N LEU A 188 0.07 -15.57 -7.92
CA LEU A 188 1.30 -14.78 -7.87
C LEU A 188 2.50 -15.58 -7.36
N ASP A 189 2.33 -16.84 -6.96
CA ASP A 189 3.42 -17.73 -6.54
C ASP A 189 4.46 -17.98 -7.65
N THR A 190 4.05 -17.84 -8.92
CA THR A 190 4.90 -17.90 -10.12
C THR A 190 5.17 -16.54 -10.76
N ALA A 191 4.71 -15.43 -10.17
CA ALA A 191 4.96 -14.08 -10.70
C ALA A 191 6.42 -13.65 -10.50
N ASP A 192 6.79 -12.50 -11.08
CA ASP A 192 8.09 -11.87 -10.88
C ASP A 192 7.97 -10.45 -10.30
N PRO A 193 8.34 -10.22 -9.01
CA PRO A 193 8.69 -11.24 -8.01
C PRO A 193 7.45 -12.04 -7.58
N PRO A 194 7.62 -13.24 -7.02
CA PRO A 194 6.49 -14.04 -6.56
C PRO A 194 5.89 -13.47 -5.26
N LEU A 195 4.64 -13.85 -4.96
CA LEU A 195 4.00 -13.70 -3.66
C LEU A 195 3.38 -15.05 -3.27
N ARG A 196 3.91 -15.69 -2.24
CA ARG A 196 3.55 -17.06 -1.85
C ARG A 196 2.71 -17.06 -0.58
N LEU A 197 1.42 -16.71 -0.69
CA LEU A 197 0.52 -16.63 0.46
C LEU A 197 0.43 -17.94 1.27
N ALA A 198 0.58 -19.09 0.61
CA ALA A 198 0.56 -20.40 1.26
C ALA A 198 1.77 -20.67 2.18
N SER A 199 2.83 -19.86 2.14
CA SER A 199 4.07 -20.13 2.88
C SER A 199 4.02 -19.77 4.36
N HIS A 200 2.95 -19.14 4.84
CA HIS A 200 2.79 -18.75 6.23
C HIS A 200 1.35 -19.01 6.70
N PRO A 201 1.11 -19.58 7.90
CA PRO A 201 -0.21 -19.99 8.35
C PRO A 201 -1.28 -18.90 8.26
N VAL A 202 -0.95 -17.67 8.69
CA VAL A 202 -1.89 -16.53 8.71
C VAL A 202 -2.34 -16.14 7.29
N THR A 203 -1.44 -16.10 6.32
CA THR A 203 -1.80 -15.78 4.91
C THR A 203 -2.37 -16.99 4.18
N ALA A 204 -2.00 -18.22 4.58
CA ALA A 204 -2.56 -19.44 4.02
C ALA A 204 -4.05 -19.59 4.36
N GLU A 205 -4.49 -19.07 5.51
CA GLU A 205 -5.92 -19.03 5.88
C GLU A 205 -6.76 -18.21 4.89
N LEU A 206 -6.17 -17.22 4.19
CA LEU A 206 -6.84 -16.54 3.09
C LEU A 206 -7.25 -17.54 2.00
N LEU A 207 -6.41 -18.52 1.70
CA LEU A 207 -6.63 -19.48 0.62
C LEU A 207 -7.62 -20.60 0.98
N THR A 208 -7.71 -20.93 2.28
CA THR A 208 -8.46 -22.13 2.73
C THR A 208 -9.82 -21.81 3.35
N SER A 209 -10.04 -20.57 3.77
CA SER A 209 -11.29 -20.15 4.44
C SER A 209 -12.09 -19.21 3.53
N PRO A 210 -13.43 -19.32 3.48
CA PRO A 210 -14.25 -18.38 2.71
C PRO A 210 -14.27 -16.99 3.37
N THR A 211 -14.49 -15.94 2.57
CA THR A 211 -14.59 -14.58 3.11
C THR A 211 -15.84 -14.42 3.98
N PRO A 212 -15.72 -13.92 5.23
CA PRO A 212 -16.88 -13.70 6.09
C PRO A 212 -17.76 -12.56 5.60
N LEU A 213 -19.06 -12.69 5.83
CA LEU A 213 -20.06 -11.66 5.47
C LEU A 213 -20.13 -10.53 6.49
N ALA A 214 -19.83 -10.82 7.76
CA ALA A 214 -19.88 -9.85 8.85
C ALA A 214 -18.85 -8.74 8.65
N GLY A 215 -19.28 -7.48 8.75
CA GLY A 215 -18.46 -6.30 8.45
C GLY A 215 -17.08 -6.30 9.14
N PRO A 216 -17.00 -6.46 10.47
CA PRO A 216 -15.73 -6.45 11.19
C PRO A 216 -14.79 -7.59 10.77
N ALA A 217 -15.28 -8.83 10.69
CA ALA A 217 -14.47 -9.98 10.28
C ALA A 217 -14.02 -9.87 8.81
N HIS A 218 -14.85 -9.29 7.95
CA HIS A 218 -14.48 -8.98 6.58
C HIS A 218 -13.35 -7.95 6.52
N LYS A 219 -13.45 -6.88 7.33
CA LYS A 219 -12.41 -5.84 7.36
C LYS A 219 -11.09 -6.39 7.90
N HIS A 220 -11.11 -7.19 8.95
CA HIS A 220 -9.94 -7.91 9.46
C HIS A 220 -9.22 -8.70 8.35
N ARG A 221 -9.98 -9.45 7.54
CA ARG A 221 -9.44 -10.20 6.41
C ARG A 221 -8.94 -9.29 5.28
N GLU A 222 -9.67 -8.22 4.96
CA GLU A 222 -9.29 -7.19 3.99
C GLU A 222 -7.96 -6.53 4.35
N ASP A 223 -7.76 -6.18 5.62
CA ASP A 223 -6.53 -5.54 6.12
C ASP A 223 -5.29 -6.37 5.78
N LEU A 224 -5.36 -7.70 5.97
CA LEU A 224 -4.25 -8.59 5.65
C LEU A 224 -4.01 -8.72 4.13
N ILE A 225 -5.06 -8.75 3.32
CA ILE A 225 -4.96 -8.79 1.86
C ILE A 225 -4.21 -7.55 1.37
N ASP A 226 -4.58 -6.38 1.87
CA ASP A 226 -3.98 -5.11 1.46
C ASP A 226 -2.54 -4.97 1.97
N ALA A 227 -2.25 -5.45 3.18
CA ALA A 227 -0.89 -5.54 3.68
C ALA A 227 0.00 -6.43 2.80
N ALA A 228 -0.50 -7.58 2.34
CA ALA A 228 0.23 -8.44 1.42
C ALA A 228 0.46 -7.77 0.05
N LEU A 229 -0.54 -7.03 -0.47
CA LEU A 229 -0.40 -6.22 -1.68
C LEU A 229 0.65 -5.10 -1.54
N CYS A 230 0.67 -4.41 -0.39
CA CYS A 230 1.70 -3.41 -0.08
C CYS A 230 3.10 -4.05 -0.07
N ALA A 231 3.26 -5.20 0.59
CA ALA A 231 4.53 -5.91 0.67
C ALA A 231 5.03 -6.33 -0.72
N TRP A 232 4.13 -6.85 -1.56
CA TRP A 232 4.44 -7.20 -2.93
C TRP A 232 4.77 -5.97 -3.79
N THR A 233 4.11 -4.83 -3.56
CA THR A 233 4.44 -3.56 -4.21
C THR A 233 5.88 -3.12 -3.90
N ALA A 234 6.31 -3.24 -2.65
CA ALA A 234 7.71 -2.99 -2.26
C ALA A 234 8.69 -3.96 -2.96
N ALA A 235 8.33 -5.24 -3.10
CA ALA A 235 9.15 -6.22 -3.82
C ALA A 235 9.27 -5.90 -5.32
N ILE A 236 8.15 -5.51 -5.97
CA ILE A 236 8.14 -5.08 -7.39
C ILE A 236 9.02 -3.83 -7.57
N LEU A 237 8.86 -2.83 -6.69
CA LEU A 237 9.68 -1.63 -6.71
C LEU A 237 11.17 -1.98 -6.62
N HIS A 238 11.55 -2.86 -5.70
CA HIS A 238 12.94 -3.25 -5.52
C HIS A 238 13.51 -3.97 -6.75
N ARG A 239 12.77 -4.95 -7.28
CA ARG A 239 13.25 -5.84 -8.33
C ARG A 239 13.25 -5.19 -9.71
N HIS A 240 12.23 -4.39 -10.01
CA HIS A 240 11.99 -3.86 -11.35
C HIS A 240 12.06 -2.34 -11.44
N GLY A 241 11.98 -1.65 -10.30
CA GLY A 241 11.98 -0.19 -10.26
C GLY A 241 10.96 0.42 -11.24
N GLU A 242 11.36 1.52 -11.86
CA GLU A 242 10.51 2.26 -12.80
C GLU A 242 10.14 1.48 -14.06
N ALA A 243 10.69 0.30 -14.33
CA ALA A 243 10.23 -0.56 -15.43
C ALA A 243 8.82 -1.12 -15.19
N ARG A 244 8.44 -1.33 -13.92
CA ARG A 244 7.10 -1.83 -13.52
C ARG A 244 6.32 -0.92 -12.60
N VAL A 245 6.95 0.11 -12.03
CA VAL A 245 6.27 1.15 -11.26
C VAL A 245 6.39 2.52 -11.94
N GLN A 246 5.53 3.44 -11.57
CA GLN A 246 5.70 4.87 -11.79
C GLN A 246 5.63 5.60 -10.44
N LEU A 247 6.35 6.71 -10.34
CA LEU A 247 6.54 7.47 -9.11
C LEU A 247 5.72 8.75 -9.21
N LEU A 248 4.54 8.76 -8.61
CA LEU A 248 3.58 9.85 -8.77
C LEU A 248 3.87 10.98 -7.79
N GLY A 249 3.99 12.20 -8.29
CA GLY A 249 4.32 13.40 -7.51
C GLY A 249 5.81 13.78 -7.50
N LEU A 250 6.71 12.90 -7.96
CA LEU A 250 8.16 13.08 -7.83
C LEU A 250 8.71 14.32 -8.55
N ASP A 251 8.23 14.58 -9.76
CA ASP A 251 8.72 15.69 -10.61
C ASP A 251 7.76 16.91 -10.58
N SER A 252 6.92 17.01 -9.55
CA SER A 252 5.97 18.13 -9.41
C SER A 252 6.67 19.39 -8.88
N PRO A 253 6.41 20.58 -9.43
CA PRO A 253 6.82 21.84 -8.78
C PRO A 253 5.97 22.17 -7.55
N ILE A 254 4.85 21.47 -7.36
CA ILE A 254 3.87 21.70 -6.28
C ILE A 254 3.86 20.48 -5.38
N ASP A 255 4.12 20.68 -4.08
CA ASP A 255 3.98 19.64 -3.05
C ASP A 255 4.82 18.37 -3.29
N ALA A 256 5.90 18.42 -4.08
CA ALA A 256 6.76 17.25 -4.33
C ALA A 256 7.61 16.87 -3.13
N GLN A 257 7.92 17.83 -2.26
CA GLN A 257 8.68 17.62 -1.03
C GLN A 257 8.09 18.44 0.13
N ASP A 258 8.32 17.99 1.37
CA ASP A 258 8.06 18.81 2.55
C ASP A 258 9.23 19.76 2.89
N ALA A 259 9.06 20.54 3.97
CA ALA A 259 10.05 21.53 4.41
C ALA A 259 11.43 20.92 4.78
N THR A 260 11.51 19.61 4.98
CA THR A 260 12.76 18.89 5.27
C THR A 260 13.32 18.17 4.04
N GLY A 261 12.69 18.34 2.87
CA GLY A 261 13.09 17.72 1.62
C GLY A 261 12.58 16.28 1.42
N ARG A 262 11.72 15.77 2.32
CA ARG A 262 11.16 14.41 2.16
C ARG A 262 10.22 14.37 0.96
N PRO A 263 10.31 13.36 0.09
CA PRO A 263 9.47 13.27 -1.10
C PRO A 263 8.03 12.86 -0.77
N ALA A 264 7.04 13.59 -1.29
CA ALA A 264 5.62 13.25 -1.23
C ALA A 264 5.19 12.46 -2.47
N VAL A 265 5.68 11.22 -2.54
CA VAL A 265 5.57 10.37 -3.74
C VAL A 265 4.78 9.11 -3.46
N ILE A 266 3.85 8.78 -4.36
CA ILE A 266 3.13 7.51 -4.35
C ILE A 266 3.81 6.55 -5.33
N VAL A 267 4.31 5.43 -4.81
CA VAL A 267 4.80 4.31 -5.63
C VAL A 267 3.59 3.56 -6.18
N ALA A 268 3.42 3.60 -7.50
CA ALA A 268 2.27 3.03 -8.17
C ALA A 268 2.71 2.04 -9.27
N PRO A 269 2.53 0.73 -9.06
CA PRO A 269 2.56 -0.28 -10.13
C PRO A 269 1.80 0.16 -11.38
N ALA A 270 2.41 0.03 -12.56
CA ALA A 270 1.85 0.59 -13.79
C ALA A 270 2.08 -0.28 -15.02
N ARG A 271 0.99 -0.48 -15.78
CA ARG A 271 1.00 -0.96 -17.16
C ARG A 271 1.43 0.17 -18.10
N PRO A 272 1.91 -0.15 -19.33
CA PRO A 272 2.23 0.88 -20.31
C PRO A 272 1.11 1.89 -20.56
N SER A 273 -0.15 1.43 -20.61
CA SER A 273 -1.33 2.28 -20.83
C SER A 273 -1.69 3.22 -19.67
N GLN A 274 -1.07 3.06 -18.51
CA GLN A 274 -1.34 3.87 -17.31
C GLN A 274 -0.23 4.89 -17.04
N ARG A 275 0.91 4.78 -17.73
CA ARG A 275 2.06 5.65 -17.48
C ARG A 275 1.73 7.08 -17.90
N LEU A 276 1.87 8.00 -16.96
CA LEU A 276 1.80 9.42 -17.29
C LEU A 276 3.07 9.84 -18.05
N PRO A 277 2.96 10.82 -18.96
CA PRO A 277 4.13 11.43 -19.56
C PRO A 277 5.01 12.03 -18.45
N ARG A 278 6.33 11.79 -18.53
CA ARG A 278 7.27 12.53 -17.68
C ARG A 278 7.27 14.00 -18.13
N PRO A 279 7.29 14.97 -17.20
CA PRO A 279 7.55 16.34 -17.56
C PRO A 279 8.87 16.37 -18.36
N GLY A 280 8.86 16.98 -19.54
CA GLY A 280 10.11 17.24 -20.26
C GLY A 280 11.04 18.11 -19.40
N PRO A 281 12.36 18.11 -19.66
CA PRO A 281 13.23 19.09 -19.03
C PRO A 281 12.66 20.49 -19.33
N ALA A 282 12.53 21.32 -18.30
CA ALA A 282 12.20 22.73 -18.49
C ALA A 282 13.26 23.32 -19.43
N GLY A 283 12.82 23.79 -20.61
CA GLY A 283 13.67 24.47 -21.58
C GLY A 283 14.07 25.87 -21.13
#